data_AF-A0A6A6CWM0-F1
#
_entry.id   AF-A0A6A6CWM0-F1
#
_cell.length_a   1.000
_cell.length_b   1.000
_cell.length_c   1.000
_cell.angle_alpha   90.00
_cell.angle_beta   90.00
_cell.angle_gamma   90.00
#
_symmetry.space_group_name_H-M   'P 1'
#
loop_
_entity.id
_entity.type
_entity.pdbx_description
1 polymer ?
#
loop_
_entity_poly.entity_id
_entity_poly.type
_entity_poly.pdbx_seq_one_letter_code
_entity_poly.pdbx_strand_id
1 'polypeptide(L)'
;MDGLSNPNLFLDDGTQGFTHVKDAGPDNGTFALSEVREDTRQADRGGSRIIALPKDRYQKPPQLAKGLKACNLNYQSRDRDGNRAIDLELNIATHPRNASTIRPIIQARNSSNSTQLLYDAEMSWMEAKQGAKDCIIMTTKWDLAAGEKKKRVDFPREFDRDAEVLCWIKDFRFLTYDGSPYSVDVWASDVTPKGFTANASGSRCAERLGVTWIVYYKGKNKVASGSFSTEDVEDREDEQPENAGRVEFAAATFSKPPTVLVGLSQFDHAGSRDLKLGVYVTAVDESGFDWQLNTWGENSNDALRSAEATYVALDFV
;
A
#
# COMPACT_ATOMS: atom_id res chain seq x y z
N MET A 1 -7.04 22.16 17.58
CA MET A 1 -7.07 20.70 17.70
C MET A 1 -8.54 20.30 17.75
N ASP A 2 -8.89 19.16 17.17
CA ASP A 2 -10.25 18.65 16.91
C ASP A 2 -10.89 19.17 15.61
N GLY A 3 -10.88 18.30 14.60
CA GLY A 3 -11.41 18.59 13.27
C GLY A 3 -10.98 17.63 12.16
N LEU A 4 -10.33 16.51 12.47
CA LEU A 4 -10.16 15.42 11.50
C LEU A 4 -11.48 14.65 11.41
N SER A 5 -12.09 14.65 10.23
CA SER A 5 -13.41 14.06 9.97
C SER A 5 -13.36 12.53 9.98
N ASN A 6 -13.72 11.93 11.12
CA ASN A 6 -14.65 10.80 11.35
C ASN A 6 -14.22 10.03 12.63
N PRO A 7 -14.77 10.35 13.83
CA PRO A 7 -14.22 9.90 15.12
C PRO A 7 -14.46 8.43 15.49
N ASN A 8 -15.16 7.63 14.67
CA ASN A 8 -15.60 6.28 15.07
C ASN A 8 -14.94 5.09 14.35
N LEU A 9 -13.88 5.29 13.56
CA LEU A 9 -13.25 4.20 12.78
C LEU A 9 -11.73 4.08 12.92
N PHE A 10 -11.03 5.13 13.36
CA PHE A 10 -9.57 5.12 13.50
C PHE A 10 -9.17 5.22 14.97
N LEU A 11 -8.14 4.47 15.33
CA LEU A 11 -7.49 4.60 16.62
C LEU A 11 -6.83 5.99 16.70
N ASP A 12 -6.87 6.59 17.88
CA ASP A 12 -6.37 7.94 18.09
C ASP A 12 -5.38 8.02 19.25
N ASP A 13 -4.77 9.19 19.41
CA ASP A 13 -3.86 9.47 20.53
C ASP A 13 -4.48 9.08 21.89
N GLY A 14 -3.69 8.41 22.73
CA GLY A 14 -4.14 7.85 24.01
C GLY A 14 -4.90 6.53 23.93
N THR A 15 -5.18 5.99 22.72
CA THR A 15 -5.77 4.66 22.59
C THR A 15 -4.74 3.59 22.98
N GLN A 16 -5.09 2.71 23.92
CA GLN A 16 -4.21 1.62 24.32
C GLN A 16 -3.80 0.78 23.10
N GLY A 17 -2.50 0.61 22.94
CA GLY A 17 -1.93 -0.17 21.85
C GLY A 17 -1.78 0.57 20.51
N PHE A 18 -1.92 1.90 20.53
CA PHE A 18 -1.76 2.73 19.35
C PHE A 18 -0.81 3.89 19.65
N THR A 19 0.25 4.02 18.87
CA THR A 19 1.26 5.07 19.08
C THR A 19 1.04 6.25 18.13
N HIS A 20 0.90 7.46 18.66
CA HIS A 20 0.79 8.69 17.86
C HIS A 20 1.93 9.68 18.16
N VAL A 21 2.66 10.08 17.12
CA VAL A 21 3.66 11.16 17.22
C VAL A 21 3.10 12.45 16.63
N LYS A 22 2.98 13.47 17.50
CA LYS A 22 2.46 14.80 17.14
C LYS A 22 3.46 15.65 16.38
N ASP A 23 4.75 15.43 16.62
CA ASP A 23 5.81 16.17 15.95
C ASP A 23 5.89 15.77 14.47
N ALA A 24 5.80 16.79 13.61
CA ALA A 24 5.73 16.58 12.19
C ALA A 24 7.04 16.00 11.65
N GLY A 25 6.94 14.87 10.96
CA GLY A 25 8.04 14.30 10.18
C GLY A 25 8.16 14.93 8.79
N PRO A 26 9.29 14.67 8.09
CA PRO A 26 9.44 15.03 6.68
C PRO A 26 8.49 14.20 5.80
N ASP A 27 8.05 14.80 4.70
CA ASP A 27 7.32 14.09 3.64
C ASP A 27 8.31 13.34 2.73
N ASN A 28 8.47 12.05 3.00
CA ASN A 28 9.30 11.12 2.21
C ASN A 28 8.46 10.21 1.32
N GLY A 29 7.13 10.40 1.26
CA GLY A 29 6.23 9.47 0.57
C GLY A 29 6.07 8.11 1.24
N THR A 30 6.62 7.89 2.45
CA THR A 30 6.50 6.62 3.19
C THR A 30 6.31 6.84 4.69
N PHE A 31 5.69 5.85 5.35
CA PHE A 31 5.53 5.80 6.80
C PHE A 31 5.58 4.36 7.29
N ALA A 32 6.54 4.05 8.17
CA ALA A 32 6.66 2.78 8.88
C ALA A 32 6.29 2.91 10.36
N LEU A 33 5.70 1.86 10.95
CA LEU A 33 5.40 1.85 12.39
C LEU A 33 6.66 1.90 13.25
N SER A 34 7.77 1.36 12.77
CA SER A 34 9.10 1.47 13.40
C SER A 34 9.60 2.92 13.53
N GLU A 35 9.05 3.89 12.80
CA GLU A 35 9.40 5.31 12.99
C GLU A 35 8.84 5.93 14.27
N VAL A 36 7.77 5.32 14.82
CA VAL A 36 7.05 5.87 15.99
C VAL A 36 7.03 4.93 17.18
N ARG A 37 7.45 3.67 17.01
CA ARG A 37 7.44 2.66 18.06
C ARG A 37 8.86 2.27 18.44
N GLU A 38 9.15 2.31 19.74
CA GLU A 38 10.46 1.95 20.28
C GLU A 38 10.75 0.44 20.23
N ASP A 39 9.72 -0.41 20.38
CA ASP A 39 9.87 -1.88 20.34
C ASP A 39 8.88 -2.51 19.35
N THR A 40 9.39 -2.94 18.20
CA THR A 40 8.64 -3.67 17.16
C THR A 40 8.60 -5.18 17.39
N ARG A 41 9.27 -5.70 18.44
CA ARG A 41 9.22 -7.13 18.79
C ARG A 41 7.92 -7.53 19.45
N GLN A 42 7.17 -6.57 20.00
CA GLN A 42 5.83 -6.79 20.53
C GLN A 42 4.80 -6.36 19.50
N ALA A 43 3.85 -7.23 19.15
CA ALA A 43 2.77 -6.85 18.25
C ALA A 43 1.75 -5.98 18.97
N ASP A 44 1.24 -4.97 18.27
CA ASP A 44 0.28 -4.01 18.83
C ASP A 44 -0.83 -3.66 17.82
N ARG A 45 -1.61 -2.59 18.07
CA ARG A 45 -2.78 -2.23 17.25
C ARG A 45 -2.49 -1.17 16.19
N GLY A 46 -1.35 -0.48 16.27
CA GLY A 46 -0.86 0.36 15.17
C GLY A 46 -0.24 1.67 15.61
N GLY A 47 -0.24 2.63 14.68
CA GLY A 47 0.32 3.93 14.93
C GLY A 47 0.13 4.93 13.81
N SER A 48 0.51 6.17 14.09
CA SER A 48 0.43 7.28 13.15
C SER A 48 1.39 8.38 13.53
N ARG A 49 1.67 9.28 12.59
CA ARG A 49 2.37 10.53 12.87
C ARG A 49 1.80 11.68 12.05
N ILE A 50 2.12 12.90 12.45
CA ILE A 50 1.94 14.06 11.57
C ILE A 50 3.10 14.11 10.58
N ILE A 51 2.79 14.43 9.33
CA ILE A 51 3.76 14.72 8.26
C ILE A 51 3.51 16.14 7.78
N ALA A 52 4.57 16.93 7.68
CA ALA A 52 4.50 18.27 7.11
C ALA A 52 4.62 18.19 5.58
N LEU A 53 3.61 18.70 4.89
CA LEU A 53 3.67 18.92 3.46
C LEU A 53 4.48 20.18 3.15
N PRO A 54 5.13 20.27 1.98
CA PRO A 54 5.85 21.45 1.57
C PRO A 54 4.97 22.70 1.65
N LYS A 55 5.49 23.74 2.30
CA LYS A 55 4.78 25.00 2.53
C LYS A 55 4.32 25.59 1.19
N ASP A 56 3.09 26.11 1.17
CA ASP A 56 2.48 26.80 0.03
C ASP A 56 2.32 25.94 -1.25
N ARG A 57 2.64 24.64 -1.22
CA ARG A 57 2.45 23.71 -2.34
C ARG A 57 0.96 23.46 -2.65
N TYR A 58 0.12 23.47 -1.62
CA TYR A 58 -1.31 23.13 -1.73
C TYR A 58 -2.20 24.19 -1.08
N GLN A 59 -3.20 24.66 -1.82
CA GLN A 59 -4.26 25.54 -1.29
C GLN A 59 -5.38 24.76 -0.57
N LYS A 60 -5.54 23.50 -0.93
CA LYS A 60 -6.48 22.53 -0.37
C LYS A 60 -5.76 21.19 -0.27
N PRO A 61 -6.10 20.31 0.69
CA PRO A 61 -5.41 19.05 0.86
C PRO A 61 -5.28 18.27 -0.46
N PRO A 62 -4.11 17.67 -0.76
CA PRO A 62 -3.93 16.89 -1.96
C PRO A 62 -4.81 15.64 -1.95
N GLN A 63 -5.03 15.07 -3.14
CA GLN A 63 -5.49 13.70 -3.27
C GLN A 63 -4.29 12.78 -3.01
N LEU A 64 -4.54 11.70 -2.26
CA LEU A 64 -3.49 10.82 -1.76
C LEU A 64 -3.77 9.39 -2.18
N ALA A 65 -2.91 8.84 -3.02
CA ALA A 65 -2.89 7.42 -3.30
C ALA A 65 -1.96 6.77 -2.30
N LYS A 66 -2.38 5.66 -1.71
CA LYS A 66 -1.66 4.98 -0.63
C LYS A 66 -1.68 3.48 -0.82
N GLY A 67 -0.60 2.82 -0.45
CA GLY A 67 -0.41 1.39 -0.67
C GLY A 67 0.42 0.76 0.42
N LEU A 68 0.20 -0.53 0.64
CA LEU A 68 1.05 -1.36 1.48
C LEU A 68 2.38 -1.58 0.77
N LYS A 69 3.46 -1.29 1.48
CA LYS A 69 4.83 -1.55 1.02
C LYS A 69 5.44 -2.75 1.74
N ALA A 70 5.26 -2.85 3.05
CA ALA A 70 5.74 -3.99 3.83
C ALA A 70 4.86 -4.25 5.06
N CYS A 71 4.87 -5.49 5.56
CA CYS A 71 4.23 -5.85 6.82
C CYS A 71 4.89 -7.04 7.52
N ASN A 72 4.75 -7.06 8.85
CA ASN A 72 5.00 -8.20 9.71
C ASN A 72 3.81 -8.32 10.69
N LEU A 73 2.91 -9.25 10.39
CA LEU A 73 1.60 -9.37 11.06
C LEU A 73 1.48 -10.68 11.82
N ASN A 74 1.10 -10.59 13.08
CA ASN A 74 0.88 -11.73 13.97
C ASN A 74 -0.35 -12.55 13.55
N TYR A 75 -0.16 -13.78 13.08
CA TYR A 75 -1.26 -14.63 12.62
C TYR A 75 -2.14 -15.18 13.76
N GLN A 76 -1.61 -15.18 14.99
CA GLN A 76 -2.33 -15.60 16.19
C GLN A 76 -3.20 -14.48 16.79
N SER A 77 -3.08 -13.25 16.26
CA SER A 77 -3.85 -12.10 16.70
C SER A 77 -5.36 -12.39 16.65
N ARG A 78 -6.08 -11.82 17.62
CA ARG A 78 -7.53 -11.86 17.67
C ARG A 78 -8.11 -10.47 17.49
N ASP A 79 -9.19 -10.41 16.73
CA ASP A 79 -10.00 -9.21 16.62
C ASP A 79 -10.88 -9.00 17.86
N ARG A 80 -11.67 -7.92 17.86
CA ARG A 80 -12.54 -7.56 18.99
C ARG A 80 -13.61 -8.60 19.31
N ASP A 81 -13.97 -9.42 18.33
CA ASP A 81 -14.99 -10.46 18.44
C ASP A 81 -14.36 -11.81 18.84
N GLY A 82 -13.05 -11.84 19.04
CA GLY A 82 -12.29 -13.03 19.44
C GLY A 82 -11.91 -13.94 18.28
N ASN A 83 -12.17 -13.56 17.02
CA ASN A 83 -11.79 -14.34 15.85
C ASN A 83 -10.29 -14.21 15.60
N ARG A 84 -9.62 -15.33 15.28
CA ARG A 84 -8.22 -15.28 14.81
C ARG A 84 -8.18 -14.71 13.39
N ALA A 85 -7.59 -13.53 13.24
CA ALA A 85 -7.61 -12.79 11.99
C ALA A 85 -6.41 -11.86 11.83
N ILE A 86 -6.00 -11.70 10.58
CA ILE A 86 -5.11 -10.63 10.13
C ILE A 86 -6.00 -9.56 9.51
N ASP A 87 -6.08 -8.37 10.10
CA ASP A 87 -7.05 -7.32 9.73
C ASP A 87 -6.39 -5.94 9.65
N LEU A 88 -5.66 -5.72 8.56
CA LEU A 88 -4.87 -4.51 8.32
C LEU A 88 -5.69 -3.43 7.62
N GLU A 89 -5.52 -2.18 8.05
CA GLU A 89 -6.03 -0.99 7.37
C GLU A 89 -5.00 0.14 7.34
N LEU A 90 -4.76 0.66 6.13
CA LEU A 90 -3.97 1.85 5.88
C LEU A 90 -4.88 3.04 5.58
N ASN A 91 -4.63 4.17 6.23
CA ASN A 91 -5.30 5.42 5.93
C ASN A 91 -4.35 6.62 5.94
N ILE A 92 -4.74 7.69 5.26
CA ILE A 92 -4.11 9.00 5.44
C ILE A 92 -5.22 10.01 5.68
N ALA A 93 -5.25 10.56 6.90
CA ALA A 93 -6.18 11.60 7.27
C ALA A 93 -5.64 12.97 6.83
N THR A 94 -6.51 13.79 6.26
CA THR A 94 -6.25 15.19 5.93
C THR A 94 -7.19 16.08 6.73
N HIS A 95 -6.81 17.34 6.94
CA HIS A 95 -7.68 18.30 7.59
C HIS A 95 -8.21 19.30 6.55
N PRO A 96 -9.53 19.53 6.43
CA PRO A 96 -10.11 20.33 5.35
C PRO A 96 -9.65 21.80 5.35
N ARG A 97 -9.19 22.30 6.49
CA ARG A 97 -8.66 23.68 6.65
C ARG A 97 -7.14 23.75 6.81
N ASN A 98 -6.44 22.62 6.71
CA ASN A 98 -4.97 22.59 6.80
C ASN A 98 -4.43 21.70 5.68
N ALA A 99 -3.95 22.36 4.62
CA ALA A 99 -3.35 21.72 3.45
C ALA A 99 -1.82 21.52 3.60
N SER A 100 -1.26 21.83 4.77
CA SER A 100 0.18 21.75 5.04
C SER A 100 0.56 20.53 5.87
N THR A 101 -0.40 19.68 6.24
CA THR A 101 -0.11 18.45 7.00
C THR A 101 -1.03 17.31 6.59
N ILE A 102 -0.49 16.10 6.67
CA ILE A 102 -1.25 14.85 6.57
C ILE A 102 -0.94 13.97 7.77
N ARG A 103 -1.79 12.97 8.03
CA ARG A 103 -1.58 11.97 9.07
C ARG A 103 -1.72 10.57 8.47
N PRO A 104 -0.62 9.91 8.07
CA PRO A 104 -0.65 8.48 7.77
C PRO A 104 -0.97 7.66 9.03
N ILE A 105 -1.78 6.62 8.86
CA ILE A 105 -2.31 5.76 9.92
C ILE A 105 -2.21 4.31 9.43
N ILE A 106 -1.52 3.48 10.20
CA ILE A 106 -1.50 2.03 10.03
C ILE A 106 -2.14 1.41 11.27
N GLN A 107 -3.18 0.60 11.09
CA GLN A 107 -3.91 0.04 12.24
C GLN A 107 -4.50 -1.35 12.00
N ALA A 108 -4.75 -2.03 13.11
CA ALA A 108 -5.61 -3.19 13.20
C ALA A 108 -7.08 -2.72 13.25
N ARG A 109 -7.85 -2.97 12.17
CA ARG A 109 -9.17 -2.36 11.97
C ARG A 109 -10.21 -2.83 12.98
N ASN A 110 -10.53 -4.13 13.02
CA ASN A 110 -11.50 -4.68 13.96
C ASN A 110 -10.88 -4.95 15.34
N SER A 111 -10.04 -4.07 15.87
CA SER A 111 -9.26 -4.33 17.10
C SER A 111 -10.00 -4.05 18.41
N SER A 112 -9.54 -4.70 19.50
CA SER A 112 -9.80 -4.37 20.91
C SER A 112 -8.45 -4.16 21.64
N ASN A 113 -8.49 -3.88 22.94
CA ASN A 113 -7.27 -3.70 23.74
C ASN A 113 -6.41 -4.97 23.88
N SER A 114 -6.94 -6.15 23.53
CA SER A 114 -6.20 -7.41 23.52
C SER A 114 -5.64 -7.77 22.13
N THR A 115 -5.92 -6.97 21.10
CA THR A 115 -5.43 -7.24 19.74
C THR A 115 -3.93 -6.95 19.66
N GLN A 116 -3.17 -7.95 19.22
CA GLN A 116 -1.71 -7.89 19.06
C GLN A 116 -1.37 -8.25 17.61
N LEU A 117 -1.70 -7.37 16.66
CA LEU A 117 -1.61 -7.69 15.23
C LEU A 117 -0.28 -7.26 14.61
N LEU A 118 0.18 -6.04 14.90
CA LEU A 118 1.21 -5.36 14.12
C LEU A 118 2.55 -5.41 14.84
N TYR A 119 3.47 -6.25 14.39
CA TYR A 119 4.88 -6.09 14.77
C TYR A 119 5.46 -4.86 14.08
N ASP A 120 5.32 -4.81 12.76
CA ASP A 120 5.65 -3.64 11.93
C ASP A 120 4.81 -3.62 10.64
N ALA A 121 4.71 -2.47 10.01
CA ALA A 121 4.15 -2.28 8.68
C ALA A 121 4.57 -0.93 8.12
N GLU A 122 4.70 -0.86 6.80
CA GLU A 122 5.10 0.33 6.06
C GLU A 122 4.11 0.60 4.92
N MET A 123 3.70 1.86 4.77
CA MET A 123 2.94 2.34 3.63
C MET A 123 3.77 3.28 2.77
N SER A 124 3.44 3.33 1.48
CA SER A 124 3.85 4.39 0.56
C SER A 124 2.66 5.27 0.19
N TRP A 125 2.90 6.52 -0.19
CA TRP A 125 1.90 7.38 -0.82
C TRP A 125 2.46 8.25 -1.93
N MET A 126 1.55 8.63 -2.83
CA MET A 126 1.77 9.68 -3.82
C MET A 126 0.74 10.79 -3.67
N GLU A 127 1.13 11.99 -4.04
CA GLU A 127 0.32 13.19 -3.95
C GLU A 127 -0.11 13.66 -5.34
N ALA A 128 -1.40 13.92 -5.52
CA ALA A 128 -1.90 14.64 -6.67
C ALA A 128 -2.61 15.91 -6.20
N LYS A 129 -2.36 17.03 -6.88
CA LYS A 129 -3.06 18.29 -6.59
C LYS A 129 -4.57 18.07 -6.71
N GLN A 130 -5.34 18.65 -5.80
CA GLN A 130 -6.79 18.58 -5.91
C GLN A 130 -7.26 19.14 -7.25
N GLY A 131 -8.09 18.38 -7.97
CA GLY A 131 -8.59 18.78 -9.29
C GLY A 131 -7.59 18.58 -10.42
N ALA A 132 -6.50 17.83 -10.21
CA ALA A 132 -5.60 17.40 -11.27
C ALA A 132 -6.39 16.82 -12.45
N LYS A 133 -6.09 17.33 -13.65
CA LYS A 133 -6.74 16.91 -14.91
C LYS A 133 -6.05 15.72 -15.57
N ASP A 134 -4.93 15.30 -15.01
CA ASP A 134 -4.02 14.29 -15.57
C ASP A 134 -3.74 13.16 -14.57
N CYS A 135 -4.43 13.16 -13.43
CA CYS A 135 -4.42 12.10 -12.43
C CYS A 135 -5.81 11.98 -11.79
N ILE A 136 -6.25 10.77 -11.53
CA ILE A 136 -7.42 10.45 -10.71
C ILE A 136 -6.97 9.40 -9.70
N ILE A 137 -7.26 9.65 -8.42
CA ILE A 137 -7.05 8.68 -7.35
C ILE A 137 -8.43 8.25 -6.85
N MET A 138 -8.66 6.95 -6.82
CA MET A 138 -9.93 6.37 -6.37
C MET A 138 -9.70 5.10 -5.58
N THR A 139 -10.72 4.62 -4.88
CA THR A 139 -10.59 3.41 -4.06
C THR A 139 -11.79 2.50 -4.24
N THR A 140 -11.56 1.19 -4.24
CA THR A 140 -12.61 0.18 -4.17
C THR A 140 -12.41 -0.72 -2.96
N LYS A 141 -13.47 -1.43 -2.59
CA LYS A 141 -13.45 -2.50 -1.59
C LYS A 141 -14.20 -3.69 -2.15
N TRP A 142 -13.77 -4.89 -1.79
CA TRP A 142 -14.42 -6.16 -2.11
C TRP A 142 -14.81 -6.87 -0.83
N ASP A 143 -16.01 -7.43 -0.86
CA ASP A 143 -16.44 -8.51 0.04
C ASP A 143 -16.11 -9.84 -0.64
N LEU A 144 -14.91 -10.35 -0.34
CA LEU A 144 -14.41 -11.60 -0.93
C LEU A 144 -15.13 -12.81 -0.34
N ALA A 145 -15.62 -12.72 0.90
CA ALA A 145 -16.45 -13.75 1.51
C ALA A 145 -17.80 -13.92 0.80
N ALA A 146 -18.37 -12.82 0.29
CA ALA A 146 -19.55 -12.83 -0.57
C ALA A 146 -19.26 -13.27 -2.02
N GLY A 147 -18.01 -13.56 -2.36
CA GLY A 147 -17.60 -14.00 -3.70
C GLY A 147 -17.53 -12.86 -4.74
N GLU A 148 -17.41 -11.60 -4.32
CA GLU A 148 -17.19 -10.49 -5.25
C GLU A 148 -15.83 -10.63 -5.96
N LYS A 149 -15.84 -10.61 -7.30
CA LYS A 149 -14.61 -10.79 -8.10
C LYS A 149 -14.30 -9.62 -9.04
N LYS A 150 -15.30 -8.82 -9.42
CA LYS A 150 -15.09 -7.70 -10.34
C LYS A 150 -16.14 -6.61 -10.17
N LYS A 151 -15.75 -5.37 -10.49
CA LYS A 151 -16.62 -4.19 -10.48
C LYS A 151 -16.30 -3.31 -11.70
N ARG A 152 -17.31 -2.69 -12.31
CA ARG A 152 -17.07 -1.60 -13.26
C ARG A 152 -16.77 -0.34 -12.46
N VAL A 153 -15.70 0.37 -12.81
CA VAL A 153 -15.33 1.63 -12.20
C VAL A 153 -15.31 2.70 -13.29
N ASP A 154 -16.23 3.65 -13.19
CA ASP A 154 -16.27 4.79 -14.09
C ASP A 154 -15.42 5.93 -13.53
N PHE A 155 -14.68 6.59 -14.41
CA PHE A 155 -13.92 7.76 -14.02
C PHE A 155 -14.86 8.93 -13.72
N PRO A 156 -14.59 9.73 -12.67
CA PRO A 156 -15.39 10.92 -12.36
C PRO A 156 -15.31 11.98 -13.46
N ARG A 157 -14.31 11.87 -14.34
CA ARG A 157 -14.20 12.62 -15.60
C ARG A 157 -13.62 11.69 -16.66
N GLU A 158 -14.12 11.78 -17.88
CA GLU A 158 -13.53 11.06 -19.00
C GLU A 158 -12.14 11.65 -19.32
N PHE A 159 -11.23 10.78 -19.72
CA PHE A 159 -9.98 11.17 -20.36
C PHE A 159 -10.26 11.39 -21.86
N ASP A 160 -9.51 12.29 -22.48
CA ASP A 160 -9.58 12.58 -23.92
C ASP A 160 -8.67 11.67 -24.77
N ARG A 161 -7.96 10.74 -24.12
CA ARG A 161 -7.08 9.73 -24.70
C ARG A 161 -6.91 8.57 -23.71
N ASP A 162 -6.16 7.56 -24.11
CA ASP A 162 -5.92 6.37 -23.29
C ASP A 162 -5.36 6.70 -21.91
N ALA A 163 -5.78 5.91 -20.93
CA ALA A 163 -5.34 6.00 -19.55
C ALA A 163 -4.52 4.76 -19.16
N GLU A 164 -3.60 4.94 -18.21
CA GLU A 164 -2.96 3.88 -17.46
C GLU A 164 -3.60 3.79 -16.07
N VAL A 165 -3.73 2.56 -15.56
CA VAL A 165 -4.35 2.26 -14.26
C VAL A 165 -3.40 1.38 -13.45
N LEU A 166 -2.93 1.89 -12.32
CA LEU A 166 -2.16 1.14 -11.33
C LEU A 166 -3.02 0.86 -10.11
N CYS A 167 -2.62 -0.13 -9.32
CA CYS A 167 -3.33 -0.52 -8.12
C CYS A 167 -2.40 -0.84 -6.96
N TRP A 168 -2.75 -0.35 -5.77
CA TRP A 168 -2.07 -0.67 -4.53
C TRP A 168 -3.05 -1.18 -3.48
N ILE A 169 -2.76 -2.34 -2.91
CA ILE A 169 -3.47 -2.90 -1.77
C ILE A 169 -3.33 -1.93 -0.58
N LYS A 170 -4.43 -1.55 0.06
CA LYS A 170 -4.43 -0.63 1.21
C LYS A 170 -5.16 -1.16 2.44
N ASP A 171 -5.95 -2.21 2.28
CA ASP A 171 -6.62 -2.88 3.40
C ASP A 171 -6.96 -4.31 3.01
N PHE A 172 -6.86 -5.24 3.97
CA PHE A 172 -7.32 -6.62 3.78
C PHE A 172 -7.73 -7.26 5.09
N ARG A 173 -8.45 -8.37 4.99
CA ARG A 173 -8.77 -9.23 6.13
C ARG A 173 -8.69 -10.70 5.75
N PHE A 174 -7.95 -11.47 6.54
CA PHE A 174 -7.90 -12.93 6.46
C PHE A 174 -8.28 -13.56 7.80
N LEU A 175 -9.09 -14.62 7.76
CA LEU A 175 -9.25 -15.52 8.89
C LEU A 175 -8.06 -16.49 8.94
N THR A 176 -7.59 -16.86 10.14
CA THR A 176 -6.37 -17.67 10.27
C THR A 176 -6.57 -19.04 10.91
N TYR A 177 -7.81 -19.54 10.97
CA TYR A 177 -8.13 -20.74 11.74
C TYR A 177 -7.86 -22.09 11.05
N ASP A 178 -7.87 -22.14 9.72
CA ASP A 178 -7.81 -23.40 8.94
C ASP A 178 -6.46 -23.62 8.24
N GLY A 179 -5.51 -22.70 8.41
CA GLY A 179 -4.20 -22.74 7.77
C GLY A 179 -4.22 -22.47 6.27
N SER A 180 -5.34 -21.96 5.73
CA SER A 180 -5.39 -21.48 4.35
C SER A 180 -4.31 -20.43 4.09
N PRO A 181 -3.74 -20.38 2.89
CA PRO A 181 -2.79 -19.34 2.52
C PRO A 181 -3.44 -17.96 2.55
N TYR A 182 -2.65 -16.94 2.84
CA TYR A 182 -3.04 -15.54 2.72
C TYR A 182 -2.73 -15.13 1.29
N SER A 183 -3.75 -15.14 0.43
CA SER A 183 -3.57 -14.74 -0.96
C SER A 183 -4.64 -13.76 -1.40
N VAL A 184 -4.21 -12.71 -2.07
CA VAL A 184 -5.04 -11.73 -2.77
C VAL A 184 -4.33 -11.29 -4.04
N ASP A 185 -5.11 -10.97 -5.05
CA ASP A 185 -4.65 -10.44 -6.33
C ASP A 185 -5.64 -9.36 -6.78
N VAL A 186 -5.15 -8.25 -7.31
CA VAL A 186 -5.95 -7.17 -7.88
C VAL A 186 -5.31 -6.63 -9.14
N TRP A 187 -6.12 -6.44 -10.18
CA TRP A 187 -5.67 -5.86 -11.44
C TRP A 187 -6.80 -5.12 -12.16
N ALA A 188 -6.42 -4.19 -13.03
CA ALA A 188 -7.35 -3.53 -13.94
C ALA A 188 -7.42 -4.28 -15.28
N SER A 189 -8.62 -4.39 -15.84
CA SER A 189 -8.84 -4.81 -17.24
C SER A 189 -9.80 -3.85 -17.95
N ASP A 190 -9.94 -3.98 -19.27
CA ASP A 190 -10.90 -3.19 -20.07
C ASP A 190 -10.81 -1.68 -19.83
N VAL A 191 -9.56 -1.19 -19.75
CA VAL A 191 -9.27 0.23 -19.53
C VAL A 191 -9.67 1.00 -20.78
N THR A 192 -10.58 1.95 -20.59
CA THR A 192 -11.01 2.90 -21.62
C THR A 192 -10.88 4.32 -21.06
N PRO A 193 -10.99 5.36 -21.90
CA PRO A 193 -11.00 6.74 -21.41
C PRO A 193 -12.15 7.07 -20.44
N LYS A 194 -13.14 6.18 -20.28
CA LYS A 194 -14.30 6.36 -19.39
C LYS A 194 -14.19 5.62 -18.07
N GLY A 195 -13.32 4.62 -17.98
CA GLY A 195 -13.24 3.75 -16.80
C GLY A 195 -12.59 2.41 -17.12
N PHE A 196 -12.63 1.51 -16.16
CA PHE A 196 -12.02 0.18 -16.25
C PHE A 196 -12.84 -0.86 -15.48
N THR A 197 -12.53 -2.14 -15.71
CA THR A 197 -12.99 -3.24 -14.88
C THR A 197 -11.95 -3.49 -13.78
N ALA A 198 -12.36 -3.30 -12.53
CA ALA A 198 -11.57 -3.60 -11.34
C ALA A 198 -11.77 -5.08 -10.98
N ASN A 199 -10.74 -5.92 -11.08
CA ASN A 199 -10.79 -7.34 -10.75
C ASN A 199 -10.10 -7.60 -9.40
N ALA A 200 -10.59 -8.60 -8.67
CA ALA A 200 -9.94 -9.10 -7.49
C ALA A 200 -10.14 -10.61 -7.36
N SER A 201 -9.15 -11.27 -6.77
CA SER A 201 -9.25 -12.64 -6.29
C SER A 201 -8.67 -12.73 -4.87
N GLY A 202 -9.02 -13.81 -4.16
CA GLY A 202 -8.45 -14.09 -2.86
C GLY A 202 -8.63 -15.55 -2.47
N SER A 203 -7.82 -15.99 -1.51
CA SER A 203 -7.91 -17.32 -0.93
C SER A 203 -9.22 -17.52 -0.17
N ARG A 204 -9.50 -18.77 0.22
CA ARG A 204 -10.72 -19.13 0.97
C ARG A 204 -10.90 -18.33 2.27
N CYS A 205 -9.81 -17.93 2.90
CA CYS A 205 -9.85 -17.19 4.16
C CYS A 205 -9.85 -15.66 3.98
N ALA A 206 -9.74 -15.16 2.75
CA ALA A 206 -9.82 -13.74 2.44
C ALA A 206 -11.27 -13.25 2.53
N GLU A 207 -11.56 -12.37 3.48
CA GLU A 207 -12.91 -11.82 3.67
C GLU A 207 -13.06 -10.45 3.00
N ARG A 208 -12.00 -9.64 3.06
CA ARG A 208 -12.04 -8.25 2.59
C ARG A 208 -10.74 -7.90 1.90
N LEU A 209 -10.86 -7.12 0.83
CA LEU A 209 -9.75 -6.44 0.17
C LEU A 209 -10.18 -5.00 -0.13
N GLY A 210 -9.27 -4.06 -0.01
CA GLY A 210 -9.48 -2.71 -0.48
C GLY A 210 -8.21 -2.12 -1.05
N VAL A 211 -8.41 -1.34 -2.10
CA VAL A 211 -7.38 -1.00 -3.07
C VAL A 211 -7.48 0.47 -3.40
N THR A 212 -6.33 1.11 -3.57
CA THR A 212 -6.17 2.41 -4.21
C THR A 212 -5.88 2.20 -5.69
N TRP A 213 -6.60 2.91 -6.54
CA TRP A 213 -6.35 2.99 -7.97
C TRP A 213 -5.75 4.34 -8.32
N ILE A 214 -4.66 4.32 -9.08
CA ILE A 214 -3.99 5.50 -9.61
C ILE A 214 -4.21 5.49 -11.11
N VAL A 215 -4.89 6.51 -11.62
CA VAL A 215 -5.23 6.61 -13.03
C VAL A 215 -4.61 7.86 -13.61
N TYR A 216 -3.93 7.76 -14.74
CA TYR A 216 -3.32 8.91 -15.41
C TYR A 216 -3.25 8.71 -16.92
N TYR A 217 -2.87 9.74 -17.68
CA TYR A 217 -2.75 9.63 -19.13
C TYR A 217 -1.65 8.62 -19.52
N LYS A 218 -1.95 7.72 -20.47
CA LYS A 218 -0.93 6.85 -21.05
C LYS A 218 0.18 7.68 -21.70
N GLY A 219 1.43 7.31 -21.47
CA GLY A 219 2.59 8.03 -22.00
C GLY A 219 2.76 9.45 -21.44
N LYS A 220 2.35 9.67 -20.19
CA LYS A 220 2.55 10.96 -19.51
C LYS A 220 4.05 11.25 -19.38
N ASN A 221 4.48 12.41 -19.86
CA ASN A 221 5.87 12.85 -19.77
C ASN A 221 6.36 12.80 -18.32
N LYS A 222 7.62 12.38 -18.13
CA LYS A 222 8.29 12.31 -16.82
C LYS A 222 7.59 11.38 -15.82
N VAL A 223 6.86 10.40 -16.35
CA VAL A 223 6.22 9.34 -15.58
C VAL A 223 6.55 8.01 -16.24
N ALA A 224 6.97 7.05 -15.44
CA ALA A 224 7.02 5.65 -15.82
C ALA A 224 6.26 4.83 -14.78
N SER A 225 5.62 3.75 -15.21
CA SER A 225 4.97 2.81 -14.30
C SER A 225 4.91 1.43 -14.89
N GLY A 226 4.70 0.45 -14.04
CA GLY A 226 4.52 -0.94 -14.41
C GLY A 226 4.38 -1.81 -13.18
N SER A 227 4.58 -3.11 -13.37
CA SER A 227 4.67 -4.10 -12.30
C SER A 227 5.97 -4.89 -12.42
N PHE A 228 6.31 -5.58 -11.33
CA PHE A 228 7.31 -6.63 -11.29
C PHE A 228 6.86 -7.68 -10.28
N SER A 229 7.21 -8.93 -10.55
CA SER A 229 6.78 -10.11 -9.79
C SER A 229 7.97 -10.97 -9.39
N THR A 230 7.83 -11.70 -8.28
CA THR A 230 8.75 -12.79 -7.94
C THR A 230 8.79 -13.88 -9.03
N GLU A 231 7.75 -13.97 -9.86
CA GLU A 231 7.67 -14.90 -10.98
C GLU A 231 8.46 -14.44 -12.22
N ASP A 232 8.91 -13.18 -12.26
CA ASP A 232 9.72 -12.62 -13.35
C ASP A 232 11.24 -12.92 -13.20
N VAL A 233 11.65 -13.52 -12.07
CA VAL A 233 13.07 -13.78 -11.77
C VAL A 233 13.53 -15.04 -12.51
N GLU A 234 14.12 -14.85 -13.69
CA GLU A 234 14.83 -15.90 -14.42
C GLU A 234 16.20 -16.17 -13.76
N ASP A 235 16.61 -17.45 -13.71
CA ASP A 235 17.94 -17.95 -13.33
C ASP A 235 18.71 -17.17 -12.23
N ARG A 236 18.54 -17.62 -10.98
CA ARG A 236 19.20 -17.10 -9.78
C ARG A 236 20.73 -17.08 -9.91
N GLU A 237 21.34 -15.90 -9.86
CA GLU A 237 22.78 -15.77 -9.61
C GLU A 237 23.06 -15.84 -8.10
N ASP A 238 24.14 -16.51 -7.71
CA ASP A 238 24.49 -16.83 -6.31
C ASP A 238 24.70 -15.60 -5.39
N GLU A 239 24.76 -14.38 -5.94
CA GLU A 239 25.03 -13.12 -5.22
C GLU A 239 23.79 -12.21 -5.04
N GLN A 240 22.63 -12.55 -5.62
CA GLN A 240 21.42 -11.72 -5.53
C GLN A 240 20.47 -12.16 -4.39
N PRO A 241 19.73 -11.24 -3.74
CA PRO A 241 18.64 -11.59 -2.82
C PRO A 241 17.60 -12.50 -3.49
N GLU A 242 16.93 -13.37 -2.73
CA GLU A 242 16.11 -14.48 -3.26
C GLU A 242 15.02 -14.07 -4.28
N ASN A 243 14.53 -12.82 -4.23
CA ASN A 243 13.59 -12.27 -5.21
C ASN A 243 13.95 -10.81 -5.51
N ALA A 244 14.91 -10.62 -6.42
CA ALA A 244 15.37 -9.31 -6.85
C ALA A 244 15.42 -9.23 -8.38
N GLY A 245 15.40 -8.00 -8.89
CA GLY A 245 15.56 -7.74 -10.31
C GLY A 245 15.73 -6.25 -10.56
N ARG A 246 15.77 -5.88 -11.84
CA ARG A 246 15.89 -4.49 -12.27
C ARG A 246 14.77 -4.13 -13.24
N VAL A 247 14.17 -2.97 -13.01
CA VAL A 247 13.26 -2.35 -13.97
C VAL A 247 14.03 -1.31 -14.75
N GLU A 248 13.97 -1.43 -16.08
CA GLU A 248 14.51 -0.42 -17.00
C GLU A 248 13.39 0.52 -17.47
N PHE A 249 13.60 1.82 -17.30
CA PHE A 249 12.80 2.87 -17.89
C PHE A 249 13.06 2.98 -19.39
N ALA A 250 12.06 3.44 -20.14
CA ALA A 250 12.27 3.78 -21.55
C ALA A 250 13.33 4.89 -21.68
N ALA A 251 14.17 4.78 -22.71
CA ALA A 251 15.26 5.71 -22.94
C ALA A 251 14.79 7.18 -22.94
N ALA A 252 15.56 8.05 -22.27
CA ALA A 252 15.30 9.48 -22.13
C ALA A 252 13.97 9.85 -21.42
N THR A 253 13.34 8.91 -20.68
CA THR A 253 12.18 9.24 -19.83
C THR A 253 12.58 10.21 -18.72
N PHE A 254 13.76 9.99 -18.12
CA PHE A 254 14.32 10.79 -17.05
C PHE A 254 15.71 11.30 -17.40
N SER A 255 16.07 12.46 -16.86
CA SER A 255 17.39 13.10 -17.02
C SER A 255 18.20 13.16 -15.71
N LYS A 256 17.57 12.69 -14.63
CA LYS A 256 18.11 12.53 -13.27
C LYS A 256 17.32 11.41 -12.59
N PRO A 257 17.83 10.79 -11.52
CA PRO A 257 17.10 9.78 -10.76
C PRO A 257 15.70 10.28 -10.36
N PRO A 258 14.60 9.59 -10.76
CA PRO A 258 13.25 9.95 -10.36
C PRO A 258 12.94 9.52 -8.92
N THR A 259 11.82 9.99 -8.37
CA THR A 259 11.25 9.37 -7.16
C THR A 259 10.48 8.12 -7.57
N VAL A 260 10.84 6.95 -7.03
CA VAL A 260 10.14 5.68 -7.28
C VAL A 260 9.31 5.30 -6.06
N LEU A 261 8.01 5.15 -6.26
CA LEU A 261 7.06 4.70 -5.24
C LEU A 261 6.49 3.35 -5.63
N VAL A 262 6.40 2.44 -4.67
CA VAL A 262 5.92 1.07 -4.85
C VAL A 262 4.82 0.74 -3.86
N GLY A 263 3.93 -0.15 -4.29
CA GLY A 263 2.93 -0.77 -3.44
C GLY A 263 2.51 -2.12 -4.01
N LEU A 264 2.16 -3.04 -3.12
CA LEU A 264 1.80 -4.41 -3.50
C LEU A 264 0.47 -4.43 -4.25
N SER A 265 0.40 -5.26 -5.29
CA SER A 265 -0.81 -5.57 -6.07
C SER A 265 -1.26 -7.01 -5.87
N GLN A 266 -0.34 -7.92 -5.55
CA GLN A 266 -0.64 -9.34 -5.34
C GLN A 266 0.32 -9.96 -4.32
N PHE A 267 -0.16 -10.97 -3.58
CA PHE A 267 0.69 -11.92 -2.88
C PHE A 267 -0.01 -13.26 -2.66
N ASP A 268 0.75 -14.34 -2.59
CA ASP A 268 0.39 -15.66 -2.06
C ASP A 268 1.43 -16.07 -1.01
N HIS A 269 0.99 -16.02 0.25
CA HIS A 269 1.81 -16.37 1.41
C HIS A 269 1.21 -17.58 2.12
N ALA A 270 2.06 -18.51 2.56
CA ALA A 270 1.66 -19.66 3.34
C ALA A 270 0.92 -19.23 4.62
N GLY A 271 -0.14 -19.98 4.96
CA GLY A 271 -0.91 -19.77 6.18
C GLY A 271 -0.23 -20.34 7.42
N SER A 272 -0.93 -20.23 8.56
CA SER A 272 -0.50 -20.77 9.87
C SER A 272 0.82 -20.22 10.41
N ARG A 273 1.23 -19.04 9.94
CA ARG A 273 2.45 -18.34 10.35
C ARG A 273 2.26 -16.85 10.14
N ASP A 274 3.10 -16.03 10.75
CA ASP A 274 3.05 -14.58 10.58
C ASP A 274 3.14 -14.18 9.09
N LEU A 275 2.35 -13.19 8.69
CA LEU A 275 2.43 -12.63 7.35
C LEU A 275 3.58 -11.63 7.30
N LYS A 276 4.67 -12.02 6.62
CA LYS A 276 5.88 -11.21 6.47
C LYS A 276 6.20 -11.05 5.01
N LEU A 277 6.10 -9.83 4.52
CA LEU A 277 6.43 -9.50 3.14
C LEU A 277 6.79 -8.03 3.03
N GLY A 278 7.63 -7.68 2.06
CA GLY A 278 7.99 -6.30 1.79
C GLY A 278 8.56 -6.13 0.39
N VAL A 279 8.23 -4.98 -0.21
CA VAL A 279 8.83 -4.52 -1.46
C VAL A 279 9.70 -3.30 -1.21
N TYR A 280 10.93 -3.35 -1.73
CA TYR A 280 11.91 -2.28 -1.59
C TYR A 280 12.55 -1.97 -2.94
N VAL A 281 12.87 -0.69 -3.13
CA VAL A 281 13.56 -0.18 -4.33
C VAL A 281 14.89 0.44 -3.92
N THR A 282 15.91 0.19 -4.73
CA THR A 282 17.29 0.63 -4.51
C THR A 282 17.91 1.00 -5.86
N ALA A 283 19.13 1.56 -5.82
CA ALA A 283 19.91 1.87 -7.03
C ALA A 283 19.09 2.62 -8.12
N VAL A 284 18.30 3.60 -7.68
CA VAL A 284 17.49 4.42 -8.59
C VAL A 284 18.41 5.37 -9.35
N ASP A 285 18.38 5.28 -10.67
CA ASP A 285 19.06 6.17 -11.59
C ASP A 285 18.12 6.63 -12.72
N GLU A 286 18.62 7.37 -13.71
CA GLU A 286 17.81 7.83 -14.84
C GLU A 286 17.37 6.71 -15.79
N SER A 287 18.02 5.54 -15.76
CA SER A 287 17.72 4.39 -16.61
C SER A 287 16.78 3.41 -15.94
N GLY A 288 16.76 3.31 -14.61
CA GLY A 288 16.00 2.28 -13.93
C GLY A 288 16.13 2.29 -12.41
N PHE A 289 15.72 1.17 -11.81
CA PHE A 289 15.91 0.89 -10.40
C PHE A 289 15.94 -0.62 -10.14
N ASP A 290 16.63 -0.99 -9.07
CA ASP A 290 16.64 -2.37 -8.58
C ASP A 290 15.49 -2.54 -7.59
N TRP A 291 14.85 -3.71 -7.61
CA TRP A 291 13.76 -4.04 -6.70
C TRP A 291 14.08 -5.33 -5.93
N GLN A 292 13.48 -5.44 -4.76
CA GLN A 292 13.47 -6.63 -3.92
C GLN A 292 12.07 -6.88 -3.40
N LEU A 293 11.58 -8.11 -3.48
CA LEU A 293 10.27 -8.50 -2.97
C LEU A 293 10.39 -9.76 -2.12
N ASN A 294 10.56 -9.59 -0.82
CA ASN A 294 11.02 -10.66 0.07
C ASN A 294 10.10 -10.91 1.26
N THR A 295 10.23 -12.13 1.80
CA THR A 295 9.81 -12.51 3.16
C THR A 295 11.06 -12.73 4.02
N TRP A 296 10.92 -12.82 5.35
CA TRP A 296 12.09 -12.96 6.25
C TRP A 296 11.75 -13.63 7.58
N GLY A 297 12.80 -14.05 8.29
CA GLY A 297 12.74 -14.64 9.62
C GLY A 297 12.65 -16.17 9.60
N GLU A 298 12.37 -16.77 10.76
CA GLU A 298 12.29 -18.23 10.87
C GLU A 298 11.16 -18.80 10.00
N ASN A 299 11.45 -19.92 9.31
CA ASN A 299 10.53 -20.61 8.39
C ASN A 299 10.09 -19.74 7.18
N SER A 300 10.97 -18.86 6.69
CA SER A 300 10.72 -18.04 5.49
C SER A 300 10.84 -18.81 4.18
N ASN A 301 11.62 -19.89 4.15
CA ASN A 301 12.01 -20.61 2.91
C ASN A 301 10.83 -21.14 2.08
N ASP A 302 9.67 -21.41 2.69
CA ASP A 302 8.44 -21.87 2.03
C ASP A 302 7.26 -20.92 2.27
N ALA A 303 7.50 -19.73 2.83
CA ALA A 303 6.45 -18.81 3.25
C ALA A 303 5.89 -17.98 2.08
N LEU A 304 6.75 -17.43 1.22
CA LEU A 304 6.34 -16.64 0.07
C LEU A 304 6.32 -17.51 -1.19
N ARG A 305 5.15 -17.64 -1.84
CA ARG A 305 5.00 -18.42 -3.08
C ARG A 305 5.04 -17.54 -4.30
N SER A 306 4.33 -16.42 -4.26
CA SER A 306 4.41 -15.37 -5.26
C SER A 306 4.04 -14.02 -4.65
N ALA A 307 4.54 -12.95 -5.24
CA ALA A 307 4.06 -11.61 -4.99
C ALA A 307 4.38 -10.67 -6.15
N GLU A 308 3.54 -9.65 -6.32
CA GLU A 308 3.69 -8.59 -7.31
C GLU A 308 3.57 -7.23 -6.63
N ALA A 309 4.35 -6.27 -7.12
CA ALA A 309 4.18 -4.86 -6.80
C ALA A 309 4.02 -4.04 -8.08
N THR A 310 3.23 -2.96 -7.98
CA THR A 310 3.21 -1.91 -9.01
C THR A 310 4.02 -0.71 -8.56
N TYR A 311 4.72 -0.09 -9.50
CA TYR A 311 5.53 1.09 -9.26
C TYR A 311 5.02 2.30 -10.05
N VAL A 312 5.29 3.49 -9.52
CA VAL A 312 5.21 4.75 -10.25
C VAL A 312 6.50 5.53 -9.99
N ALA A 313 7.20 5.89 -11.06
CA ALA A 313 8.40 6.71 -11.05
C ALA A 313 8.05 8.11 -11.57
N LEU A 314 8.41 9.14 -10.82
CA LEU A 314 8.00 10.53 -11.05
C LEU A 314 9.21 11.46 -10.94
N ASP A 315 9.46 12.26 -11.97
CA ASP A 315 10.41 13.38 -11.90
C ASP A 315 9.65 14.63 -11.43
N PHE A 316 9.71 14.86 -10.12
CA PHE A 316 9.25 16.11 -9.53
C PHE A 316 10.37 17.15 -9.59
N VAL A 317 10.04 18.31 -10.17
CA VAL A 317 10.82 19.55 -10.12
C VAL A 317 10.22 20.44 -9.02
#